data_AF-A0A4R0YK31-F1
#
_entry.id   AF-A0A4R0YK31-F1
#
_cell.length_a   1.000
_cell.length_b   1.000
_cell.length_c   1.000
_cell.angle_alpha   90.00
_cell.angle_beta   90.00
_cell.angle_gamma   90.00
#
_symmetry.space_group_name_H-M   'P 1'
#
loop_
_entity.id
_entity.type
_entity.pdbx_description
1 polymer ?
#
loop_
_entity_poly.entity_id
_entity_poly.type
_entity_poly.pdbx_seq_one_letter_code
_entity_poly.pdbx_strand_id
1 'polypeptide(L)'
;MKKHRHVLSALSVAISLCLGCSIALADDAPSAGGHESVKLAGSYTTFAGSTGNAQALVDGLRNGSAVVLVTPATATSPAVQTTFTPSTGKLGYGNVNIALSLAQAELTQAGITQPTAAQIEAALNGGAVVGAKGPVQLPGVLALRAQGQGWGNISKTLGFKLGAIESAAKAHGPLPDSADIAHGEKAEKGEKAEKAEKADKVAKVDHPDKVDRPDKPDHLDKPEKPEKPERPDKPEHVGR
;
A
#
# COMPACT_ATOMS: atom_id res chain seq x y z
N MET A 1 -59.85 -42.43 -47.10
CA MET A 1 -59.09 -43.69 -47.03
C MET A 1 -58.39 -43.78 -45.67
N LYS A 2 -58.39 -44.99 -45.11
CA LYS A 2 -57.72 -45.55 -43.92
C LYS A 2 -57.13 -44.62 -42.82
N LYS A 3 -57.67 -44.83 -41.61
CA LYS A 3 -57.12 -44.58 -40.27
C LYS A 3 -55.84 -45.40 -40.04
N HIS A 4 -54.89 -44.94 -39.22
CA HIS A 4 -54.18 -45.78 -38.23
C HIS A 4 -53.65 -44.93 -37.05
N ARG A 5 -54.05 -45.33 -35.85
CA ARG A 5 -53.54 -44.95 -34.51
C ARG A 5 -52.44 -45.94 -34.14
N HIS A 6 -51.40 -45.56 -33.36
CA HIS A 6 -50.70 -46.36 -32.32
C HIS A 6 -49.75 -45.39 -31.57
N VAL A 7 -49.89 -45.07 -30.26
CA VAL A 7 -49.71 -45.87 -29.02
C VAL A 7 -48.24 -45.97 -28.55
N LEU A 8 -48.00 -45.38 -27.37
CA LEU A 8 -47.04 -45.67 -26.29
C LEU A 8 -45.58 -46.06 -26.60
N SER A 9 -44.63 -45.36 -25.94
CA SER A 9 -43.57 -46.04 -25.19
C SER A 9 -43.09 -45.18 -24.02
N ALA A 10 -43.23 -45.72 -22.82
CA ALA A 10 -42.63 -45.25 -21.59
C ALA A 10 -41.19 -45.78 -21.50
N LEU A 11 -40.25 -44.97 -21.03
CA LEU A 11 -39.01 -45.49 -20.46
C LEU A 11 -38.64 -44.70 -19.21
N SER A 12 -38.97 -45.30 -18.07
CA SER A 12 -38.45 -44.94 -16.75
C SER A 12 -36.96 -45.28 -16.67
N VAL A 13 -36.15 -44.37 -16.16
CA VAL A 13 -34.86 -44.71 -15.54
C VAL A 13 -34.88 -44.13 -14.14
N ALA A 14 -35.02 -45.02 -13.17
CA ALA A 14 -34.75 -44.76 -11.77
C ALA A 14 -33.26 -44.93 -11.51
N ILE A 15 -32.60 -43.89 -11.02
CA ILE A 15 -31.30 -43.93 -10.35
C ILE A 15 -31.36 -42.84 -9.26
N SER A 16 -30.83 -42.95 -8.06
CA SER A 16 -30.52 -44.03 -7.12
C SER A 16 -29.85 -43.29 -5.95
N LEU A 17 -30.17 -43.70 -4.73
CA LEU A 17 -29.44 -43.45 -3.48
C LEU A 17 -29.29 -42.02 -2.94
N CYS A 18 -30.07 -41.76 -1.89
CA CYS A 18 -29.68 -40.93 -0.75
C CYS A 18 -28.38 -41.46 -0.11
N LEU A 19 -27.36 -40.61 0.00
CA LEU A 19 -26.40 -40.65 1.10
C LEU A 19 -26.54 -39.35 1.87
N GLY A 20 -26.82 -39.47 3.17
CA GLY A 20 -26.88 -38.35 4.09
C GLY A 20 -25.52 -37.64 4.17
N CYS A 21 -25.53 -36.34 3.92
CA CYS A 21 -24.44 -35.46 4.35
C CYS A 21 -24.96 -34.72 5.58
N SER A 22 -24.42 -35.09 6.74
CA SER A 22 -24.58 -34.33 7.97
C SER A 22 -24.14 -32.89 7.69
N ILE A 23 -25.07 -31.94 7.81
CA ILE A 23 -24.73 -30.52 7.92
C ILE A 23 -23.96 -30.36 9.23
N ALA A 24 -22.63 -30.39 9.12
CA ALA A 24 -21.77 -29.79 10.13
C ALA A 24 -21.95 -28.29 9.98
N LEU A 25 -22.66 -27.67 10.92
CA LEU A 25 -22.55 -26.23 11.16
C LEU A 25 -21.12 -26.01 11.67
N ALA A 26 -20.18 -25.83 10.74
CA ALA A 26 -18.92 -25.21 11.07
C ALA A 26 -19.25 -23.77 11.45
N ASP A 27 -19.17 -23.49 12.74
CA ASP A 27 -19.12 -22.14 13.29
C ASP A 27 -17.85 -21.50 12.70
N ASP A 28 -18.00 -20.77 11.59
CA ASP A 28 -16.92 -20.04 10.93
C ASP A 28 -16.55 -18.87 11.85
N ALA A 29 -15.65 -19.13 12.80
CA ALA A 29 -14.99 -18.06 13.52
C ALA A 29 -14.30 -17.17 12.47
N PRO A 30 -14.60 -15.86 12.41
CA PRO A 30 -14.06 -15.00 11.36
C PRO A 30 -12.53 -15.09 11.40
N SER A 31 -11.96 -15.66 10.33
CA SER A 31 -10.51 -15.70 10.14
C SER A 31 -9.98 -14.28 10.31
N ALA A 32 -8.89 -14.11 11.06
CA ALA A 32 -8.28 -12.81 11.32
C ALA A 32 -8.01 -11.99 10.03
N GLY A 33 -7.88 -12.65 8.88
CA GLY A 33 -7.78 -12.00 7.57
C GLY A 33 -9.04 -11.26 7.11
N GLY A 34 -10.25 -11.75 7.47
CA GLY A 34 -11.51 -11.10 7.13
C GLY A 34 -11.74 -9.80 7.91
N HIS A 35 -11.25 -9.72 9.14
CA HIS A 35 -11.36 -8.49 9.93
C HIS A 35 -10.46 -7.37 9.38
N GLU A 36 -9.22 -7.71 8.98
CA GLU A 36 -8.30 -6.75 8.38
C GLU A 36 -8.77 -6.27 7.00
N SER A 37 -9.35 -7.15 6.16
CA SER A 37 -9.91 -6.73 4.87
C SER A 37 -11.07 -5.74 5.04
N VAL A 38 -12.00 -6.02 5.96
CA VAL A 38 -13.15 -5.14 6.24
C VAL A 38 -12.69 -3.79 6.76
N LYS A 39 -11.71 -3.76 7.69
CA LYS A 39 -11.17 -2.51 8.24
C LYS A 39 -10.48 -1.67 7.16
N LEU A 40 -9.66 -2.31 6.32
CA LEU A 40 -8.96 -1.61 5.24
C LEU A 40 -9.94 -1.08 4.19
N ALA A 41 -10.91 -1.89 3.77
CA ALA A 41 -11.96 -1.48 2.83
C ALA A 41 -12.80 -0.32 3.38
N GLY A 42 -13.14 -0.34 4.67
CA GLY A 42 -13.83 0.75 5.34
C GLY A 42 -13.10 2.09 5.15
N SER A 43 -11.77 2.08 5.33
CA SER A 43 -10.93 3.26 5.18
C SER A 43 -10.88 3.85 3.77
N TYR A 44 -11.12 3.04 2.73
CA TYR A 44 -11.11 3.47 1.32
C TYR A 44 -12.52 3.62 0.71
N THR A 45 -13.58 3.56 1.52
CA THR A 45 -14.97 3.66 1.02
C THR A 45 -15.22 4.96 0.23
N THR A 46 -14.76 6.11 0.74
CA THR A 46 -14.90 7.39 0.05
C THR A 46 -14.09 7.42 -1.25
N PHE A 47 -12.87 6.88 -1.22
CA PHE A 47 -12.00 6.81 -2.39
C PHE A 47 -12.60 5.93 -3.49
N ALA A 48 -13.18 4.79 -3.13
CA ALA A 48 -13.78 3.85 -4.07
C ALA A 48 -15.23 4.22 -4.49
N GLY A 49 -15.80 5.26 -3.88
CA GLY A 49 -17.18 5.71 -4.07
C GLY A 49 -18.25 4.85 -3.41
N SER A 50 -17.91 3.65 -2.89
CA SER A 50 -18.83 2.81 -2.11
C SER A 50 -18.09 1.75 -1.29
N THR A 51 -18.74 1.20 -0.27
CA THR A 51 -18.19 0.09 0.53
C THR A 51 -17.96 -1.17 -0.31
N GLY A 52 -18.89 -1.48 -1.23
CA GLY A 52 -18.76 -2.63 -2.11
C GLY A 52 -17.57 -2.52 -3.06
N ASN A 53 -17.35 -1.33 -3.65
CA ASN A 53 -16.17 -1.07 -4.47
C ASN A 53 -14.87 -1.15 -3.67
N ALA A 54 -14.86 -0.64 -2.44
CA ALA A 54 -13.67 -0.70 -1.59
C ALA A 54 -13.32 -2.15 -1.19
N GLN A 55 -14.32 -2.98 -0.90
CA GLN A 55 -14.10 -4.41 -0.68
C GLN A 55 -13.57 -5.10 -1.94
N ALA A 56 -14.17 -4.83 -3.11
CA ALA A 56 -13.70 -5.38 -4.37
C ALA A 56 -12.24 -4.99 -4.68
N LEU A 57 -11.83 -3.75 -4.37
CA LEU A 57 -10.43 -3.31 -4.49
C LEU A 57 -9.51 -4.12 -3.57
N VAL A 58 -9.82 -4.16 -2.27
CA VAL A 58 -8.97 -4.83 -1.29
C VAL A 58 -8.85 -6.32 -1.60
N ASP A 59 -9.96 -6.99 -1.88
CA ASP A 59 -9.98 -8.43 -2.15
C ASP A 59 -9.31 -8.76 -3.49
N GLY A 60 -9.56 -7.97 -4.54
CA GLY A 60 -8.91 -8.17 -5.84
C GLY A 60 -7.40 -7.98 -5.76
N LEU A 61 -6.92 -6.92 -5.10
CA LEU A 61 -5.49 -6.68 -4.89
C LEU A 61 -4.84 -7.73 -3.98
N ARG A 62 -5.55 -8.16 -2.93
CA ARG A 62 -5.08 -9.21 -2.03
C ARG A 62 -4.89 -10.53 -2.77
N ASN A 63 -5.83 -10.86 -3.66
CA ASN A 63 -5.86 -12.14 -4.35
C ASN A 63 -5.18 -12.13 -5.72
N GLY A 64 -4.79 -10.95 -6.24
CA GLY A 64 -4.29 -10.80 -7.62
C GLY A 64 -5.37 -11.19 -8.62
N SER A 65 -6.62 -10.85 -8.35
CA SER A 65 -7.80 -11.25 -9.12
C SER A 65 -8.51 -10.02 -9.69
N ALA A 66 -9.38 -10.24 -10.68
CA ALA A 66 -10.14 -9.16 -11.31
C ALA A 66 -10.94 -8.36 -10.27
N VAL A 67 -10.82 -7.04 -10.33
CA VAL A 67 -11.57 -6.07 -9.56
C VAL A 67 -12.71 -5.56 -10.45
N VAL A 68 -13.93 -5.57 -9.91
CA VAL A 68 -15.10 -5.00 -10.58
C VAL A 68 -15.61 -3.83 -9.75
N LEU A 69 -15.54 -2.62 -10.31
CA LEU A 69 -16.05 -1.41 -9.68
C LEU A 69 -17.33 -0.97 -10.38
N VAL A 70 -18.31 -0.58 -9.58
CA VAL A 70 -19.61 -0.13 -10.05
C VAL A 70 -19.78 1.34 -9.75
N THR A 71 -20.02 2.14 -10.79
CA THR A 71 -20.58 3.48 -10.65
C THR A 71 -22.09 3.35 -10.75
N PRO A 72 -22.84 3.63 -9.67
CA PRO A 72 -24.29 3.44 -9.66
C PRO A 72 -24.98 4.37 -10.68
N ALA A 73 -26.13 3.92 -11.18
CA ALA A 73 -26.97 4.75 -12.03
C ALA A 73 -27.45 5.99 -11.27
N THR A 74 -27.58 7.10 -11.99
CA THR A 74 -28.25 8.30 -11.52
C THR A 74 -29.50 8.54 -12.37
N ALA A 75 -30.31 9.54 -12.02
CA ALA A 75 -31.50 9.90 -12.80
C ALA A 75 -31.19 10.22 -14.28
N THR A 76 -29.95 10.60 -14.58
CA THR A 76 -29.52 11.05 -15.91
C THR A 76 -28.44 10.17 -16.53
N SER A 77 -28.00 9.10 -15.87
CA SER A 77 -26.90 8.26 -16.36
C SER A 77 -27.07 6.80 -15.93
N PRO A 78 -26.86 5.84 -16.86
CA PRO A 78 -26.91 4.42 -16.52
C PRO A 78 -25.75 4.03 -15.60
N ALA A 79 -25.90 2.91 -14.90
CA ALA A 79 -24.80 2.32 -14.13
C ALA A 79 -23.67 1.90 -15.06
N VAL A 80 -22.43 2.11 -14.65
CA VAL A 80 -21.23 1.74 -15.41
C VAL A 80 -20.39 0.80 -14.58
N GLN A 81 -19.95 -0.30 -15.19
CA GLN A 81 -19.00 -1.22 -14.58
C GLN A 81 -17.62 -1.05 -15.22
N THR A 82 -16.60 -1.07 -14.40
CA THR A 82 -15.20 -1.09 -14.82
C THR A 82 -14.54 -2.31 -14.22
N THR A 83 -13.96 -3.16 -15.07
CA THR A 83 -13.30 -4.40 -14.66
C THR A 83 -11.84 -4.33 -15.06
N PHE A 84 -10.95 -4.59 -14.11
CA PHE A 84 -9.52 -4.63 -14.37
C PHE A 84 -8.82 -5.68 -13.51
N THR A 85 -7.67 -6.17 -13.98
CA THR A 85 -6.82 -7.08 -13.21
C THR A 85 -5.59 -6.32 -12.73
N PRO A 86 -5.23 -6.39 -11.44
CA PRO A 86 -3.99 -5.80 -10.93
C PRO A 86 -2.78 -6.23 -11.77
N SER A 87 -1.90 -5.30 -12.14
CA SER A 87 -0.65 -5.64 -12.85
C SER A 87 0.31 -6.50 -12.02
N THR A 88 0.12 -6.55 -10.70
CA THR A 88 0.87 -7.39 -9.77
C THR A 88 0.17 -8.72 -9.51
N GLY A 89 0.91 -9.69 -8.94
CA GLY A 89 0.30 -10.85 -8.28
C GLY A 89 -0.36 -10.50 -6.94
N LYS A 90 -0.53 -11.51 -6.09
CA LYS A 90 -1.09 -11.36 -4.74
C LYS A 90 -0.28 -10.38 -3.90
N LEU A 91 -0.95 -9.43 -3.26
CA LEU A 91 -0.33 -8.50 -2.31
C LEU A 91 -0.76 -8.82 -0.87
N GLY A 92 0.12 -8.60 0.11
CA GLY A 92 -0.28 -8.59 1.53
C GLY A 92 -1.09 -7.33 1.87
N TYR A 93 -1.87 -7.33 2.96
CA TYR A 93 -2.71 -6.16 3.32
C TYR A 93 -1.93 -4.86 3.48
N GLY A 94 -0.70 -4.90 4.01
CA GLY A 94 0.17 -3.72 4.05
C GLY A 94 0.55 -3.21 2.66
N ASN A 95 0.86 -4.12 1.75
CA ASN A 95 1.17 -3.81 0.34
C ASN A 95 -0.07 -3.28 -0.42
N VAL A 96 -1.26 -3.80 -0.12
CA VAL A 96 -2.54 -3.26 -0.63
C VAL A 96 -2.74 -1.84 -0.12
N ASN A 97 -2.54 -1.61 1.18
CA ASN A 97 -2.76 -0.32 1.82
C ASN A 97 -1.86 0.78 1.23
N ILE A 98 -0.55 0.53 1.12
CA ILE A 98 0.37 1.52 0.56
C ILE A 98 0.09 1.78 -0.93
N ALA A 99 -0.33 0.76 -1.68
CA ALA A 99 -0.69 0.92 -3.10
C ALA A 99 -1.91 1.84 -3.26
N LEU A 100 -2.97 1.61 -2.48
CA LEU A 100 -4.18 2.44 -2.49
C LEU A 100 -3.88 3.87 -2.00
N SER A 101 -3.04 4.03 -0.98
CA SER A 101 -2.62 5.35 -0.50
C SER A 101 -1.84 6.14 -1.56
N LEU A 102 -0.93 5.49 -2.30
CA LEU A 102 -0.20 6.12 -3.40
C LEU A 102 -1.14 6.51 -4.56
N ALA A 103 -2.05 5.61 -4.95
CA ALA A 103 -3.01 5.88 -6.02
C ALA A 103 -3.93 7.05 -5.66
N GLN A 104 -4.40 7.11 -4.41
CA GLN A 104 -5.20 8.23 -3.91
C GLN A 104 -4.39 9.55 -3.91
N ALA A 105 -3.14 9.51 -3.48
CA ALA A 105 -2.26 10.68 -3.51
C ALA A 105 -2.01 11.18 -4.94
N GLU A 106 -1.77 10.29 -5.88
CA GLU A 106 -1.55 10.59 -7.30
C GLU A 106 -2.78 11.26 -7.93
N LEU A 107 -3.97 10.71 -7.69
CA LEU A 107 -5.22 11.30 -8.17
C LEU A 107 -5.49 12.66 -7.52
N THR A 108 -5.20 12.79 -6.22
CA THR A 108 -5.32 14.08 -5.52
C THR A 108 -4.35 15.12 -6.09
N GLN A 109 -3.12 14.74 -6.43
CA GLN A 109 -2.14 15.62 -7.10
C GLN A 109 -2.62 16.06 -8.49
N ALA A 110 -3.37 15.20 -9.19
CA ALA A 110 -4.06 15.54 -10.44
C ALA A 110 -5.34 16.40 -10.25
N GLY A 111 -5.72 16.70 -9.00
CA GLY A 111 -6.92 17.47 -8.66
C GLY A 111 -8.21 16.64 -8.61
N ILE A 112 -8.09 15.32 -8.55
CA ILE A 112 -9.21 14.37 -8.51
C ILE A 112 -9.38 13.86 -7.07
N THR A 113 -10.37 14.40 -6.36
CA THR A 113 -10.66 14.03 -4.96
C THR A 113 -11.81 13.04 -4.81
N GLN A 114 -12.59 12.84 -5.87
CA GLN A 114 -13.67 11.84 -5.96
C GLN A 114 -13.48 11.07 -7.29
N PRO A 115 -12.57 10.08 -7.31
CA PRO A 115 -12.20 9.45 -8.55
C PRO A 115 -13.29 8.53 -9.07
N THR A 116 -13.40 8.46 -10.40
CA THR A 116 -14.23 7.47 -11.08
C THR A 116 -13.53 6.10 -11.09
N ALA A 117 -14.28 5.03 -11.34
CA ALA A 117 -13.72 3.69 -11.44
C ALA A 117 -12.58 3.58 -12.47
N ALA A 118 -12.71 4.26 -13.62
CA ALA A 118 -11.67 4.30 -14.64
C ALA A 118 -10.42 5.09 -14.19
N GLN A 119 -10.59 6.15 -13.39
CA GLN A 119 -9.45 6.90 -12.82
C GLN A 119 -8.71 6.08 -11.75
N ILE A 120 -9.44 5.30 -10.94
CA ILE A 120 -8.85 4.36 -9.97
C ILE A 120 -8.03 3.29 -10.71
N GLU A 121 -8.58 2.70 -11.78
CA GLU A 121 -7.85 1.76 -12.63
C GLU A 121 -6.58 2.39 -13.19
N ALA A 122 -6.67 3.60 -13.76
CA ALA A 122 -5.52 4.29 -14.33
C ALA A 122 -4.44 4.61 -13.28
N ALA A 123 -4.80 4.97 -12.05
CA ALA A 123 -3.82 5.20 -10.98
C ALA A 123 -3.15 3.91 -10.50
N LEU A 124 -3.87 2.78 -10.56
CA LEU A 124 -3.34 1.49 -10.13
C LEU A 124 -2.50 0.83 -11.22
N ASN A 125 -3.05 0.63 -12.42
CA ASN A 125 -2.40 -0.11 -13.51
C ASN A 125 -1.70 0.79 -14.54
N GLY A 126 -1.87 2.11 -14.44
CA GLY A 126 -1.40 3.07 -15.42
C GLY A 126 -2.50 3.41 -16.43
N GLY A 127 -2.45 4.60 -16.99
CA GLY A 127 -3.46 5.06 -17.93
C GLY A 127 -3.55 6.58 -18.02
N ALA A 128 -4.26 7.07 -19.02
CA ALA A 128 -4.51 8.50 -19.16
C ALA A 128 -5.74 8.90 -18.33
N VAL A 129 -5.62 9.99 -17.57
CA VAL A 129 -6.73 10.64 -16.88
C VAL A 129 -6.80 12.11 -17.29
N VAL A 130 -7.98 12.71 -17.17
CA VAL A 130 -8.12 14.17 -17.30
C VAL A 130 -8.10 14.76 -15.89
N GLY A 131 -6.99 15.38 -15.53
CA GLY A 131 -6.85 16.14 -14.28
C GLY A 131 -7.31 17.59 -14.43
N ALA A 132 -7.25 18.34 -13.33
CA ALA A 132 -7.67 19.74 -13.31
C ALA A 132 -6.87 20.65 -14.26
N LYS A 133 -5.64 20.25 -14.61
CA LYS A 133 -4.73 21.00 -15.51
C LYS A 133 -4.73 20.47 -16.94
N GLY A 134 -5.56 19.49 -17.26
CA GLY A 134 -5.61 18.81 -18.56
C GLY A 134 -5.25 17.33 -18.49
N PRO A 135 -5.01 16.69 -19.65
CA PRO A 135 -4.65 15.27 -19.72
C PRO A 135 -3.33 14.98 -19.00
N VAL A 136 -3.32 13.92 -18.18
CA VAL A 136 -2.14 13.43 -17.45
C VAL A 136 -2.03 11.93 -17.69
N GLN A 137 -0.84 11.46 -18.05
CA GLN A 137 -0.52 10.04 -18.12
C GLN A 137 -0.04 9.57 -16.75
N LEU A 138 -0.75 8.64 -16.14
CA LEU A 138 -0.36 8.00 -14.89
C LEU A 138 0.49 6.75 -15.23
N PRO A 139 1.66 6.57 -14.61
CA PRO A 139 2.49 5.38 -14.80
C PRO A 139 1.91 4.12 -14.14
N GLY A 140 1.06 4.27 -13.11
CA GLY A 140 0.41 3.16 -12.42
C GLY A 140 1.23 2.60 -11.27
N VAL A 141 0.70 2.69 -10.05
CA VAL A 141 1.38 2.22 -8.83
C VAL A 141 1.70 0.72 -8.88
N LEU A 142 0.74 -0.10 -9.31
CA LEU A 142 0.88 -1.55 -9.44
C LEU A 142 1.77 -1.92 -10.64
N ALA A 143 1.71 -1.15 -11.72
CA ALA A 143 2.59 -1.35 -12.86
C ALA A 143 4.06 -1.11 -12.46
N LEU A 144 4.35 -0.04 -11.73
CA LEU A 144 5.70 0.22 -11.18
C LEU A 144 6.12 -0.85 -10.18
N ARG A 145 5.20 -1.35 -9.36
CA ARG A 145 5.49 -2.46 -8.43
C ARG A 145 5.77 -3.77 -9.17
N ALA A 146 5.05 -4.06 -10.25
CA ALA A 146 5.28 -5.23 -11.09
C ALA A 146 6.64 -5.19 -11.81
N GLN A 147 7.21 -4.00 -12.03
CA GLN A 147 8.58 -3.80 -12.52
C GLN A 147 9.65 -4.05 -11.43
N GLY A 148 9.26 -4.45 -10.21
CA GLY A 148 10.18 -4.76 -9.13
C GLY A 148 10.60 -3.57 -8.26
N GLN A 149 10.00 -2.40 -8.44
CA GLN A 149 10.33 -1.23 -7.63
C GLN A 149 9.83 -1.37 -6.18
N GLY A 150 10.68 -1.00 -5.21
CA GLY A 150 10.26 -0.81 -3.81
C GLY A 150 9.32 0.39 -3.64
N TRP A 151 8.51 0.42 -2.57
CA TRP A 151 7.57 1.53 -2.34
C TRP A 151 8.27 2.89 -2.21
N GLY A 152 9.48 2.89 -1.64
CA GLY A 152 10.33 4.08 -1.62
C GLY A 152 10.66 4.60 -3.02
N ASN A 153 10.99 3.72 -3.97
CA ASN A 153 11.24 4.14 -5.36
C ASN A 153 9.96 4.55 -6.07
N ILE A 154 8.87 3.81 -5.91
CA ILE A 154 7.58 4.15 -6.52
C ILE A 154 7.15 5.56 -6.06
N SER A 155 7.23 5.85 -4.76
CA SER A 155 6.88 7.18 -4.25
C SER A 155 7.73 8.28 -4.87
N LYS A 156 9.05 8.08 -5.02
CA LYS A 156 9.95 9.04 -5.68
C LYS A 156 9.61 9.23 -7.15
N THR A 157 9.37 8.14 -7.88
CA THR A 157 8.96 8.17 -9.29
C THR A 157 7.68 8.99 -9.47
N LEU A 158 6.73 8.88 -8.54
CA LEU A 158 5.47 9.63 -8.55
C LEU A 158 5.58 11.06 -8.00
N GLY A 159 6.76 11.46 -7.48
CA GLY A 159 6.99 12.79 -6.92
C GLY A 159 6.56 12.97 -5.46
N PHE A 160 6.29 11.89 -4.73
CA PHE A 160 5.87 11.90 -3.32
C PHE A 160 7.01 11.64 -2.35
N LYS A 161 6.86 12.14 -1.12
CA LYS A 161 7.71 11.75 0.00
C LYS A 161 7.16 10.48 0.64
N LEU A 162 7.95 9.40 0.64
CA LEU A 162 7.55 8.11 1.20
C LEU A 162 6.98 8.22 2.62
N GLY A 163 7.65 8.91 3.53
CA GLY A 163 7.19 9.05 4.92
C GLY A 163 5.83 9.74 5.06
N ALA A 164 5.46 10.63 4.14
CA ALA A 164 4.13 11.25 4.14
C ALA A 164 3.06 10.25 3.71
N ILE A 165 3.36 9.42 2.70
CA ILE A 165 2.47 8.36 2.23
C ILE A 165 2.32 7.27 3.30
N GLU A 166 3.42 6.85 3.94
CA GLU A 166 3.38 5.89 5.04
C GLU A 166 2.55 6.40 6.22
N SER A 167 2.71 7.68 6.57
CA SER A 167 1.91 8.30 7.62
C SER A 167 0.43 8.33 7.27
N ALA A 168 0.07 8.62 6.02
CA ALA A 168 -1.31 8.58 5.55
C ALA A 168 -1.85 7.13 5.55
N ALA A 169 -1.10 6.18 4.98
CA ALA A 169 -1.46 4.77 4.92
C ALA A 169 -1.64 4.16 6.31
N LYS A 170 -0.82 4.54 7.29
CA LYS A 170 -0.93 4.06 8.67
C LYS A 170 -2.26 4.45 9.33
N ALA A 171 -2.90 5.53 8.89
CA ALA A 171 -4.24 5.89 9.35
C ALA A 171 -5.32 4.93 8.82
N HIS A 172 -5.06 4.24 7.72
CA HIS A 172 -6.01 3.37 7.02
C HIS A 172 -5.84 1.88 7.36
N GLY A 173 -4.66 1.45 7.84
CA GLY A 173 -4.41 0.04 8.12
C GLY A 173 -2.93 -0.33 8.29
N PRO A 174 -2.60 -1.64 8.20
CA PRO A 174 -1.22 -2.11 8.33
C PRO A 174 -0.31 -1.57 7.23
N LEU A 175 0.99 -1.49 7.51
CA LEU A 175 2.02 -1.16 6.54
C LEU A 175 2.77 -2.43 6.11
N PRO A 176 3.39 -2.44 4.91
CA PRO A 176 4.22 -3.56 4.49
C PRO A 176 5.54 -3.60 5.27
N ASP A 177 6.26 -4.71 5.15
CA ASP A 177 7.57 -4.87 5.80
C ASP A 177 8.59 -3.84 5.32
N SER A 178 9.53 -3.48 6.20
CA SER A 178 10.54 -2.45 5.89
C SER A 178 11.40 -2.78 4.67
N ALA A 179 11.59 -4.05 4.33
CA ALA A 179 12.30 -4.46 3.11
C ALA A 179 11.57 -4.03 1.83
N ASP A 180 10.24 -4.17 1.78
CA ASP A 180 9.40 -3.75 0.65
C ASP A 180 9.43 -2.23 0.46
N ILE A 181 9.56 -1.51 1.57
CA ILE A 181 9.65 -0.05 1.63
C ILE A 181 11.05 0.42 1.19
N ALA A 182 12.10 -0.24 1.68
CA ALA A 182 13.51 0.16 1.54
C ALA A 182 14.15 -0.26 0.22
N HIS A 183 13.54 -1.10 -0.62
CA HIS A 183 13.98 -1.35 -2.01
C HIS A 183 13.79 -0.13 -2.94
N GLY A 184 13.96 1.07 -2.37
CA GLY A 184 14.30 2.25 -3.10
C GLY A 184 15.80 2.34 -3.30
N GLU A 185 16.30 1.91 -4.47
CA GLU A 185 17.71 1.89 -4.84
C GLU A 185 18.52 3.01 -4.20
N LYS A 186 19.56 2.64 -3.45
CA LYS A 186 20.68 3.53 -3.14
C LYS A 186 21.32 3.80 -4.50
N ALA A 187 20.90 4.90 -5.13
CA ALA A 187 21.40 5.39 -6.40
C ALA A 187 22.88 5.06 -6.54
N GLU A 188 23.22 4.33 -7.60
CA GLU A 188 24.59 4.08 -8.00
C GLU A 188 25.39 5.39 -7.93
N LYS A 189 26.29 5.45 -6.95
CA LYS A 189 27.38 6.41 -6.97
C LYS A 189 28.27 5.98 -8.13
N GLY A 190 28.10 6.69 -9.25
CA GLY A 190 28.68 6.37 -10.55
C GLY A 190 30.12 5.87 -10.51
N GLU A 191 30.35 4.82 -11.29
CA GLU A 191 31.38 4.81 -12.34
C GLU A 191 32.66 5.60 -11.97
N LYS A 192 33.43 5.07 -11.01
CA LYS A 192 34.82 5.48 -10.83
C LYS A 192 35.63 4.84 -11.96
N ALA A 193 35.72 5.59 -13.05
CA ALA A 193 36.79 5.63 -14.05
C ALA A 193 37.82 4.50 -13.91
N GLU A 194 37.70 3.57 -14.85
CA GLU A 194 38.78 3.03 -15.66
C GLU A 194 40.20 3.42 -15.24
N LYS A 195 40.90 2.39 -14.80
CA LYS A 195 42.32 2.30 -14.49
C LYS A 195 43.17 2.61 -15.75
N ALA A 196 43.42 3.89 -16.03
CA ALA A 196 44.56 4.37 -16.82
C ALA A 196 45.64 4.86 -15.83
N GLU A 197 46.73 4.12 -15.67
CA GLU A 197 48.00 4.34 -16.36
C GLU A 197 48.99 5.15 -15.52
N LYS A 198 49.81 4.39 -14.78
CA LYS A 198 51.26 4.54 -14.59
C LYS A 198 51.95 5.83 -15.08
N ALA A 199 52.25 6.74 -14.15
CA ALA A 199 53.43 7.63 -14.07
C ALA A 199 53.28 8.38 -12.71
N ASP A 200 54.27 8.65 -11.85
CA ASP A 200 55.71 8.70 -11.98
C ASP A 200 56.32 8.65 -10.55
N LYS A 201 57.55 8.15 -10.43
CA LYS A 201 58.34 8.12 -9.19
C LYS A 201 58.94 9.50 -8.90
N VAL A 202 58.65 10.09 -7.74
CA VAL A 202 59.57 11.05 -7.05
C VAL A 202 59.41 10.87 -5.54
N ALA A 203 60.28 10.08 -4.91
CA ALA A 203 61.43 10.52 -4.10
C ALA A 203 61.07 11.09 -2.70
N LYS A 204 61.04 10.18 -1.72
CA LYS A 204 61.88 10.18 -0.49
C LYS A 204 62.18 11.55 0.17
N VAL A 205 61.48 11.84 1.27
CA VAL A 205 61.97 12.55 2.48
C VAL A 205 61.15 11.98 3.65
N ASP A 206 61.62 10.95 4.34
CA ASP A 206 62.38 11.01 5.61
C ASP A 206 61.70 11.88 6.69
N HIS A 207 60.95 11.23 7.58
CA HIS A 207 60.65 11.79 8.89
C HIS A 207 60.77 10.69 9.96
N PRO A 208 61.78 10.78 10.85
CA PRO A 208 61.97 9.81 11.92
C PRO A 208 61.04 10.06 13.12
N ASP A 209 60.77 8.95 13.78
CA ASP A 209 60.11 8.75 15.06
C ASP A 209 60.57 9.67 16.22
N LYS A 210 59.67 9.79 17.22
CA LYS A 210 59.80 10.29 18.60
C LYS A 210 59.69 11.79 18.86
N VAL A 211 58.61 12.18 19.54
CA VAL A 211 58.70 12.79 20.88
C VAL A 211 57.58 12.22 21.77
N ASP A 212 58.02 11.73 22.92
CA ASP A 212 57.28 11.18 24.07
C ASP A 212 56.51 12.29 24.82
N ARG A 213 55.28 11.96 25.26
CA ARG A 213 54.44 12.47 26.38
C ARG A 213 54.75 13.84 27.06
N PRO A 214 53.73 14.57 27.55
CA PRO A 214 53.08 14.14 28.80
C PRO A 214 51.54 14.21 28.81
N ASP A 215 50.98 13.24 29.53
CA ASP A 215 49.62 13.17 30.05
C ASP A 215 49.31 14.32 31.03
N LYS A 216 48.00 14.53 31.28
CA LYS A 216 47.35 15.19 32.44
C LYS A 216 46.85 16.64 32.20
N PRO A 217 45.76 17.12 32.86
CA PRO A 217 44.91 16.47 33.89
C PRO A 217 43.41 16.37 33.60
N ASP A 218 42.81 15.42 34.33
CA ASP A 218 41.42 15.31 34.77
C ASP A 218 40.61 16.61 34.73
N HIS A 219 39.55 16.58 33.91
CA HIS A 219 38.53 17.62 33.88
C HIS A 219 37.62 17.47 35.10
N LEU A 220 38.02 18.16 36.17
CA LEU A 220 37.23 18.83 37.21
C LEU A 220 35.76 18.40 37.35
N ASP A 221 35.50 17.79 38.50
CA ASP A 221 34.20 17.58 39.15
C ASP A 221 33.20 18.71 38.86
N LYS A 222 32.05 18.30 38.32
CA LYS A 222 30.89 19.16 38.13
C LYS A 222 30.24 19.39 39.50
N PRO A 223 30.18 20.62 40.02
CA PRO A 223 29.60 20.89 41.32
C PRO A 223 28.10 20.59 41.33
N GLU A 224 27.66 20.01 42.46
CA GLU A 224 26.30 19.60 42.77
C GLU A 224 25.28 20.72 42.51
N LYS A 225 24.17 20.32 41.89
CA LYS A 225 23.02 21.16 41.61
C LYS A 225 22.28 21.43 42.93
N PRO A 226 22.13 22.70 43.36
CA PRO A 226 21.47 23.01 44.62
C PRO A 226 19.98 22.66 44.61
N GLU A 227 19.50 22.26 45.78
CA GLU A 227 18.15 21.80 46.09
C GLU A 227 17.06 22.77 45.64
N LYS A 228 15.97 22.16 45.16
CA LYS A 228 14.73 22.80 44.74
C LYS A 228 13.99 23.35 45.97
N PRO A 229 13.65 24.65 46.04
CA PRO A 229 12.85 25.17 47.14
C PRO A 229 11.45 24.56 47.13
N GLU A 230 11.02 24.12 48.32
CA GLU A 230 9.71 23.58 48.63
C GLU A 230 8.61 24.62 48.33
N ARG A 231 7.56 24.19 47.64
CA ARG A 231 6.41 25.01 47.23
C ARG A 231 5.50 25.20 48.45
N PRO A 232 5.20 26.42 48.91
CA PRO A 232 4.24 26.62 49.98
C PRO A 232 2.82 26.19 49.56
N ASP A 233 2.18 25.40 50.41
CA ASP A 233 0.77 24.99 50.29
C ASP A 233 -0.18 26.06 50.84
N LYS A 234 -1.37 26.12 50.19
CA LYS A 234 -2.64 26.74 50.62
C LYS A 234 -2.80 28.28 50.50
N PRO A 235 -4.03 28.79 50.24
CA PRO A 235 -5.24 28.46 51.00
C PRO A 235 -6.44 27.92 50.20
N GLU A 236 -7.18 27.02 50.85
CA GLU A 236 -8.63 26.86 50.68
C GLU A 236 -9.30 27.85 51.63
N HIS A 237 -10.22 28.69 51.14
CA HIS A 237 -11.49 29.03 51.79
C HIS A 237 -12.35 29.84 50.82
N VAL A 238 -13.48 29.30 50.35
CA VAL A 238 -14.85 29.45 50.87
C VAL A 238 -15.49 30.80 50.56
N GLY A 239 -16.63 30.72 49.87
CA GLY A 239 -17.81 31.47 50.32
C GLY A 239 -18.33 32.55 49.39
N ARG A 240 -19.42 32.17 48.71
CA ARG A 240 -20.58 32.98 48.27
C ARG A 240 -20.50 33.69 46.92
#